data_AF-A0A1Q3A0S4-F1
#
_entry.id   AF-A0A1Q3A0S4-F1
#
_cell.length_a   1.000
_cell.length_b   1.000
_cell.length_c   1.000
_cell.angle_alpha   90.00
_cell.angle_beta   90.00
_cell.angle_gamma   90.00
#
_symmetry.space_group_name_H-M   'P 1'
#
loop_
_entity.id
_entity.type
_entity.pdbx_description
1 polymer ?
#
loop_
_entity_poly.entity_id
_entity_poly.type
_entity_poly.pdbx_seq_one_letter_code
_entity_poly.pdbx_strand_id
1 'polypeptide(L)'
;MSDIPTEEKLAQFIQLVLTKLVRIIQVTIPLITRFSSENPTAFIILTLIVLAFIVLRIIRNIYTIVRRLVFLSLIIFLLLLYVRGFDTVIMFDLPFLYKLILNGQDLETVMVKWGSYLSRTSIHSSHFLYNFCKVRLQELWQSQQQQ
;
A
#
# COMPACT_ATOMS: atom_id res chain seq x y z
N MET A 1 26.20 38.93 -12.90
CA MET A 1 25.79 37.52 -12.72
C MET A 1 24.92 37.50 -11.46
N SER A 2 23.63 37.86 -11.56
CA SER A 2 22.78 38.01 -10.36
C SER A 2 22.16 36.67 -9.99
N ASP A 3 22.50 36.17 -8.81
CA ASP A 3 21.82 35.06 -8.14
C ASP A 3 20.38 35.46 -7.84
N ILE A 4 19.48 35.12 -8.75
CA ILE A 4 18.03 35.18 -8.52
C ILE A 4 17.70 34.03 -7.56
N PRO A 5 17.08 34.30 -6.40
CA PRO A 5 16.76 33.27 -5.41
C PRO A 5 15.93 32.15 -6.02
N THR A 6 16.25 30.91 -5.66
CA THR A 6 15.69 29.67 -6.25
C THR A 6 14.16 29.64 -6.22
N GLU A 7 13.56 30.30 -5.24
CA GLU A 7 12.10 30.38 -5.05
C GLU A 7 11.39 31.21 -6.13
N GLU A 8 11.98 32.31 -6.59
CA GLU A 8 11.39 33.17 -7.63
C GLU A 8 11.41 32.50 -9.01
N LYS A 9 12.46 31.73 -9.31
CA LYS A 9 12.52 30.91 -10.53
C LYS A 9 11.46 29.82 -10.54
N LEU A 10 11.19 29.21 -9.39
CA LEU A 10 10.15 28.20 -9.19
C LEU A 10 8.76 28.80 -9.42
N ALA A 11 8.49 29.97 -8.83
CA ALA A 11 7.22 30.69 -9.01
C ALA A 11 6.98 31.06 -10.48
N GLN A 12 7.99 31.59 -11.17
CA GLN A 12 7.90 31.90 -12.61
C GLN A 12 7.67 30.66 -13.46
N PHE A 13 8.33 29.55 -13.16
CA PHE A 13 8.13 28.29 -13.88
C PHE A 13 6.70 27.76 -13.70
N ILE A 14 6.19 27.75 -12.46
CA ILE A 14 4.82 27.34 -12.14
C ILE A 14 3.81 28.24 -12.89
N GLN A 15 4.02 29.56 -12.88
CA GLN A 15 3.15 30.51 -13.56
C GLN A 15 3.16 30.32 -15.09
N LEU A 16 4.31 30.00 -15.67
CA LEU A 16 4.45 29.74 -17.10
C LEU A 16 3.76 28.43 -17.50
N VAL A 17 3.93 27.38 -16.69
CA VAL A 17 3.23 26.10 -16.87
C VAL A 17 1.71 26.27 -16.75
N LEU A 18 1.23 26.96 -15.71
CA LEU A 18 -0.21 27.24 -15.56
C LEU A 18 -0.76 28.00 -16.76
N THR A 19 -0.07 29.05 -17.21
CA THR A 19 -0.51 29.87 -18.35
C THR A 19 -0.58 29.05 -19.64
N LYS A 20 0.38 28.15 -19.86
CA LYS A 20 0.37 27.23 -21.01
C LYS A 20 -0.78 26.23 -20.92
N LEU A 21 -1.03 25.64 -19.76
CA LEU A 21 -2.14 24.71 -19.54
C LEU A 21 -3.50 25.39 -19.78
N VAL A 22 -3.70 26.60 -19.23
CA VAL A 22 -4.93 27.38 -19.42
C VAL A 22 -5.14 27.68 -20.90
N ARG A 23 -4.10 28.07 -21.64
CA ARG A 23 -4.21 28.33 -23.09
C ARG A 23 -4.60 27.07 -23.86
N ILE A 24 -4.02 25.92 -23.53
CA ILE A 24 -4.37 24.64 -24.16
C ILE A 24 -5.84 24.32 -23.90
N ILE A 25 -6.31 24.45 -22.66
CA ILE A 25 -7.71 24.21 -22.30
C ILE A 25 -8.65 25.17 -23.06
N GLN A 26 -8.30 26.46 -23.11
CA GLN A 26 -9.10 27.49 -23.81
C GLN A 26 -9.21 27.26 -25.31
N VAL A 27 -8.23 26.64 -25.96
CA VAL A 27 -8.30 26.26 -27.38
C VAL A 27 -9.04 24.93 -27.56
N THR A 28 -8.84 23.99 -26.64
CA THR A 28 -9.39 22.63 -26.74
C THR A 28 -10.91 22.61 -26.50
N ILE A 29 -11.41 23.37 -25.52
CA ILE A 29 -12.85 23.45 -25.21
C ILE A 29 -13.70 23.86 -26.43
N PRO A 30 -13.45 25.00 -27.11
CA PRO A 30 -14.25 25.42 -28.26
C PRO A 30 -14.10 24.49 -29.47
N LEU A 31 -12.96 23.80 -29.60
CA LEU A 31 -12.75 22.82 -30.67
C LEU A 31 -13.61 21.58 -30.43
N ILE A 32 -13.65 21.10 -29.18
CA ILE A 32 -14.47 19.96 -28.75
C ILE A 32 -15.95 20.28 -28.89
N THR A 33 -16.39 21.47 -28.49
CA THR A 33 -17.82 21.85 -28.58
C THR A 33 -18.28 21.98 -30.02
N ARG A 34 -17.46 22.55 -30.93
CA ARG A 34 -17.78 22.59 -32.36
C ARG A 34 -17.86 21.19 -32.97
N PHE A 35 -16.87 20.35 -32.68
CA PHE A 35 -16.85 18.96 -33.16
C PHE A 35 -18.04 18.13 -32.63
N SER A 36 -18.41 18.35 -31.37
CA SER A 36 -19.59 17.72 -30.76
C SER A 36 -20.91 18.17 -31.38
N SER A 37 -21.01 19.43 -31.85
CA SER A 37 -22.23 19.93 -32.51
C SER A 37 -22.37 19.44 -33.96
N GLU A 38 -21.24 19.23 -34.66
CA GLU A 38 -21.25 18.79 -36.06
C GLU A 38 -21.46 17.27 -36.19
N ASN A 39 -20.92 16.46 -35.26
CA ASN A 39 -21.00 15.00 -35.31
C ASN A 39 -21.28 14.39 -33.92
N PRO A 40 -22.51 14.54 -33.38
CA PRO A 40 -22.84 14.17 -32.00
C PRO A 40 -22.64 12.67 -31.72
N THR A 41 -23.02 11.79 -32.65
CA THR A 41 -22.92 10.34 -32.49
C THR A 41 -21.45 9.87 -32.47
N ALA A 42 -20.61 10.43 -33.34
CA ALA A 42 -19.19 10.10 -33.38
C ALA A 42 -18.46 10.59 -32.12
N PHE A 43 -18.83 11.79 -31.63
CA PHE A 43 -18.27 12.34 -30.40
C PHE A 43 -18.60 11.48 -29.17
N ILE A 44 -19.84 10.99 -29.05
CA ILE A 44 -20.25 10.10 -27.96
C ILE A 44 -19.45 8.80 -27.99
N ILE A 45 -19.34 8.16 -29.17
CA ILE A 45 -18.58 6.90 -29.31
C ILE A 45 -17.11 7.10 -28.94
N LEU A 46 -16.48 8.18 -29.43
CA LEU A 46 -15.08 8.48 -29.16
C LEU A 46 -14.84 8.77 -27.67
N THR A 47 -15.73 9.54 -27.06
CA THR A 47 -15.70 9.82 -25.61
C THR A 47 -15.87 8.55 -24.79
N LEU A 48 -16.78 7.66 -25.19
CA LEU A 48 -17.00 6.37 -24.52
C LEU A 48 -15.75 5.47 -24.61
N ILE A 49 -15.10 5.41 -25.76
CA ILE A 49 -13.83 4.66 -25.94
C ILE A 49 -12.74 5.22 -25.04
N VAL A 50 -12.59 6.55 -24.99
CA VAL A 50 -11.61 7.21 -24.11
C VAL A 50 -11.91 6.91 -22.64
N LEU A 51 -13.17 7.01 -22.23
CA LEU A 51 -13.60 6.73 -20.87
C LEU A 51 -13.32 5.27 -20.50
N ALA A 52 -13.69 4.32 -21.37
CA ALA A 52 -13.43 2.91 -21.18
C ALA A 52 -11.92 2.61 -21.04
N PHE A 53 -11.08 3.25 -21.86
CA PHE A 53 -9.63 3.13 -21.77
C PHE A 53 -9.09 3.64 -20.41
N ILE A 54 -9.56 4.80 -19.94
CA ILE A 54 -9.18 5.35 -18.64
C ILE A 54 -9.59 4.41 -17.51
N VAL A 55 -10.84 3.93 -17.53
CA VAL A 55 -11.37 2.99 -16.54
C VAL A 55 -10.53 1.71 -16.52
N LEU A 56 -10.24 1.12 -17.69
CA LEU A 56 -9.43 -0.09 -17.79
C LEU A 56 -8.00 0.13 -17.26
N ARG A 57 -7.42 1.31 -17.51
CA ARG A 57 -6.11 1.68 -16.96
C ARG A 57 -6.14 1.80 -15.44
N ILE A 58 -7.19 2.39 -14.89
CA ILE A 58 -7.40 2.50 -13.43
C ILE A 58 -7.54 1.11 -12.82
N ILE A 59 -8.39 0.24 -13.39
CA ILE A 59 -8.58 -1.13 -12.92
C ILE A 59 -7.26 -1.91 -12.93
N ARG A 60 -6.48 -1.81 -14.00
CA ARG A 60 -5.17 -2.49 -14.09
C ARG A 60 -4.19 -1.98 -13.02
N ASN A 61 -4.19 -0.68 -12.74
CA ASN A 61 -3.37 -0.11 -11.68
C ASN A 61 -3.81 -0.61 -10.30
N ILE A 62 -5.11 -0.57 -10.01
CA ILE A 62 -5.68 -1.10 -8.76
C ILE A 62 -5.32 -2.57 -8.60
N TYR A 63 -5.53 -3.38 -9.64
CA TYR A 63 -5.17 -4.81 -9.62
C TYR A 63 -3.69 -5.03 -9.29
N THR A 64 -2.80 -4.22 -9.88
CA THR A 64 -1.35 -4.32 -9.61
C THR A 64 -1.02 -3.96 -8.17
N ILE A 65 -1.65 -2.92 -7.61
CA ILE A 65 -1.48 -2.51 -6.22
C ILE A 65 -1.99 -3.61 -5.28
N VAL A 66 -3.21 -4.10 -5.50
CA VAL A 66 -3.82 -5.17 -4.72
C VAL A 66 -2.94 -6.42 -4.76
N ARG A 67 -2.45 -6.83 -5.94
CA ARG A 67 -1.55 -7.98 -6.07
C ARG A 67 -0.30 -7.81 -5.20
N ARG A 68 0.35 -6.64 -5.22
CA ARG A 68 1.53 -6.36 -4.38
C ARG A 68 1.20 -6.37 -2.89
N LEU A 69 0.04 -5.82 -2.50
CA LEU A 69 -0.42 -5.83 -1.11
C LEU A 69 -0.70 -7.24 -0.61
N VAL A 70 -1.31 -8.10 -1.43
CA VAL A 70 -1.52 -9.52 -1.10
C VAL A 70 -0.19 -10.22 -0.88
N PHE A 71 0.80 -10.02 -1.77
CA PHE A 71 2.14 -10.58 -1.57
C PHE A 71 2.80 -10.10 -0.27
N LEU A 72 2.71 -8.80 0.02
CA LEU A 72 3.25 -8.24 1.27
C LEU A 72 2.55 -8.84 2.50
N SER A 73 1.22 -8.95 2.47
CA SER A 73 0.44 -9.58 3.53
C SER A 73 0.84 -11.04 3.74
N LEU A 74 1.09 -11.78 2.66
CA LEU A 74 1.53 -13.18 2.72
C LEU A 74 2.91 -13.31 3.39
N ILE A 75 3.85 -12.40 3.07
CA ILE A 75 5.16 -12.34 3.72
C ILE A 75 5.01 -12.06 5.23
N ILE A 76 4.19 -11.07 5.60
CA ILE A 76 3.93 -10.74 7.01
C ILE A 76 3.30 -11.94 7.73
N PHE A 77 2.35 -12.63 7.09
CA PHE A 77 1.71 -13.82 7.63
C PHE A 77 2.70 -14.96 7.86
N LEU A 78 3.59 -15.24 6.90
CA LEU A 78 4.66 -16.22 7.06
C LEU A 78 5.63 -15.85 8.19
N LEU A 79 5.97 -14.58 8.33
CA LEU A 79 6.80 -14.09 9.43
C LEU A 79 6.11 -14.30 10.79
N LEU A 80 4.82 -13.99 10.88
CA LEU A 80 4.03 -14.23 12.09
C LEU A 80 3.93 -15.72 12.43
N LEU A 81 3.68 -16.56 11.43
CA LEU A 81 3.69 -18.02 11.59
C LEU A 81 5.03 -18.52 12.12
N TYR A 82 6.13 -18.01 11.58
CA TYR A 82 7.48 -18.39 12.00
C TYR A 82 7.78 -17.99 13.45
N VAL A 83 7.38 -16.77 13.85
CA VAL A 83 7.68 -16.24 15.19
C VAL A 83 6.77 -16.83 16.27
N ARG A 84 5.49 -17.10 15.96
CA ARG A 84 4.45 -17.42 16.98
C ARG A 84 3.86 -18.81 16.89
N GLY A 85 4.13 -19.54 15.81
CA GLY A 85 3.49 -20.82 15.52
C GLY A 85 2.10 -20.67 14.90
N PHE A 86 1.68 -21.72 14.19
CA PHE A 86 0.46 -21.72 13.37
C PHE A 86 -0.82 -21.56 14.20
N ASP A 87 -0.93 -22.29 15.31
CA ASP A 87 -2.13 -22.29 16.15
C ASP A 87 -2.41 -20.90 16.75
N THR A 88 -1.38 -20.22 17.24
CA THR A 88 -1.50 -18.90 17.86
C THR A 88 -1.97 -17.83 16.87
N VAL A 89 -1.41 -17.85 15.66
CA VAL A 89 -1.72 -16.85 14.64
C VAL A 89 -3.16 -16.97 14.14
N ILE A 90 -3.64 -18.20 13.95
CA ILE A 90 -5.00 -18.46 13.44
C ILE A 90 -6.06 -18.27 14.51
N MET A 91 -5.82 -18.73 15.74
CA MET A 91 -6.83 -18.65 16.80
C MET A 91 -6.93 -17.27 17.47
N PHE A 92 -5.84 -16.49 17.50
CA PHE A 92 -5.81 -15.25 18.29
C PHE A 92 -5.47 -14.01 17.44
N ASP A 93 -4.40 -14.06 16.63
CA ASP A 93 -3.92 -12.87 15.92
C ASP A 93 -4.86 -12.43 14.78
N LEU A 94 -5.34 -13.39 13.98
CA LEU A 94 -6.30 -13.17 12.89
C LEU A 94 -7.67 -12.67 13.39
N PRO A 95 -8.32 -13.31 14.39
CA PRO A 95 -9.58 -12.84 14.94
C PRO A 95 -9.48 -11.47 15.61
N PHE A 96 -8.34 -11.16 16.26
CA PHE A 96 -8.12 -9.84 16.85
C PHE A 96 -7.99 -8.75 15.79
N LEU A 97 -7.22 -8.99 14.73
CA LEU A 97 -7.11 -8.08 13.58
C LEU A 97 -8.48 -7.89 12.90
N TYR A 98 -9.23 -8.96 12.70
CA TYR A 98 -10.56 -8.91 12.11
C TYR A 98 -11.53 -8.06 12.93
N LYS A 99 -11.53 -8.21 14.26
CA LYS A 99 -12.33 -7.38 15.17
C LYS A 99 -11.94 -5.90 15.10
N LEU A 100 -10.64 -5.59 15.00
CA LEU A 100 -10.17 -4.21 14.87
C LEU A 100 -10.66 -3.56 13.56
N ILE A 101 -10.63 -4.31 12.46
CA ILE A 101 -11.10 -3.83 11.14
C ILE A 101 -12.62 -3.67 11.13
N LEU A 102 -13.38 -4.63 11.66
CA LEU A 102 -14.85 -4.59 11.72
C LEU A 102 -15.38 -3.41 12.54
N ASN A 103 -14.64 -2.99 13.57
CA ASN A 103 -15.00 -1.84 14.40
C ASN A 103 -14.86 -0.50 13.67
N GLY A 104 -14.52 -0.49 12.38
CA GLY A 104 -14.49 0.72 11.54
C GLY A 104 -13.45 1.74 11.98
N GLN A 105 -12.41 1.31 12.68
CA GLN A 105 -11.34 2.20 13.14
C GLN A 105 -10.44 2.59 11.96
N ASP A 106 -9.91 3.81 11.99
CA ASP A 106 -8.94 4.27 11.00
C ASP A 106 -7.76 3.30 10.89
N LEU A 107 -7.26 3.12 9.66
CA LEU A 107 -6.16 2.19 9.35
C LEU A 107 -4.92 2.41 10.23
N GLU A 108 -4.60 3.68 10.52
CA GLU A 108 -3.49 4.04 11.42
C GLU A 108 -3.73 3.49 12.83
N THR A 109 -4.94 3.68 13.37
CA THR A 109 -5.31 3.20 14.71
C THR A 109 -5.28 1.67 14.76
N VAL A 110 -5.75 1.00 13.71
CA VAL A 110 -5.70 -0.47 13.59
C VAL A 110 -4.25 -0.95 13.58
N MET A 111 -3.38 -0.33 12.78
CA MET A 111 -1.96 -0.69 12.70
C MET A 111 -1.22 -0.48 14.03
N VAL A 112 -1.48 0.63 14.74
CA VAL A 112 -0.86 0.90 16.04
C VAL A 112 -1.33 -0.10 17.10
N LYS A 113 -2.62 -0.38 17.18
CA LYS A 113 -3.17 -1.34 18.16
C LYS A 113 -2.75 -2.78 17.86
N TRP A 114 -2.74 -3.16 16.59
CA TRP A 114 -2.28 -4.48 16.18
C TRP A 114 -0.77 -4.63 16.37
N GLY A 115 0.02 -3.63 16.00
CA GLY A 115 1.47 -3.61 16.19
C GLY A 115 1.89 -3.64 17.66
N SER A 116 1.20 -2.90 18.54
CA SER A 116 1.45 -2.92 19.98
C SER A 116 1.10 -4.26 20.62
N TYR A 117 -0.03 -4.87 20.22
CA TYR A 117 -0.38 -6.24 20.60
C TYR A 117 0.66 -7.25 20.09
N LEU A 118 1.09 -7.11 18.84
CA LEU A 118 2.10 -7.98 18.25
C LEU A 118 3.44 -7.87 18.96
N SER A 119 3.88 -6.66 19.31
CA SER A 119 5.13 -6.44 20.04
C SER A 119 5.07 -7.05 21.45
N ARG A 120 4.00 -6.75 22.21
CA ARG A 120 3.83 -7.20 23.60
C ARG A 120 3.80 -8.72 23.73
N THR A 121 3.08 -9.40 22.84
CA THR A 121 2.95 -10.87 22.88
C THR A 121 4.17 -11.57 22.24
N SER A 122 4.91 -10.90 21.35
CA SER A 122 6.15 -11.42 20.75
C SER A 122 7.31 -11.49 21.76
N ILE A 123 7.44 -10.47 22.63
CA ILE A 123 8.49 -10.44 23.67
C ILE A 123 8.43 -11.68 24.59
N HIS A 124 7.23 -12.20 24.84
CA HIS A 124 7.05 -13.41 25.65
C HIS A 124 7.52 -14.68 24.91
N SER A 125 7.35 -14.73 23.58
CA SER A 125 7.79 -15.85 22.74
C SER A 125 9.30 -15.83 22.48
N SER A 126 9.95 -14.65 22.42
CA SER A 126 11.42 -14.57 22.37
C SER A 126 12.11 -15.16 23.60
N HIS A 127 11.52 -15.00 24.80
CA HIS A 127 12.00 -15.66 26.01
C HIS A 127 11.76 -17.18 25.98
N PHE A 128 10.62 -17.62 25.42
CA PHE A 128 10.34 -19.03 25.19
C PHE A 128 11.32 -19.64 24.18
N LEU A 129 11.63 -18.97 23.08
CA LEU A 129 12.60 -19.40 22.07
C LEU A 129 14.02 -19.44 22.61
N TYR A 130 14.44 -18.43 23.37
CA TYR A 130 15.72 -18.44 24.07
C TYR A 130 15.82 -19.65 25.02
N ASN A 131 14.78 -19.89 25.82
CA ASN A 131 14.74 -21.04 26.72
C ASN A 131 14.67 -22.37 25.96
N PHE A 132 13.91 -22.46 24.87
CA PHE A 132 13.78 -23.68 24.07
C PHE A 132 15.09 -24.03 23.35
N CYS A 133 15.75 -23.05 22.71
CA CYS A 133 17.08 -23.24 22.13
C CYS A 133 18.10 -23.61 23.20
N LYS A 134 18.08 -22.95 24.36
CA LYS A 134 18.98 -23.27 25.47
C LYS A 134 18.79 -24.70 25.98
N VAL A 135 17.54 -25.15 26.18
CA VAL A 135 17.21 -26.50 26.62
C VAL A 135 17.65 -27.53 25.56
N ARG A 136 17.35 -27.30 24.28
CA ARG A 136 17.77 -28.18 23.18
C ARG A 136 19.28 -28.26 23.01
N LEU A 137 20.00 -27.14 23.18
CA LEU A 137 21.47 -27.12 23.18
C LEU A 137 22.05 -27.87 24.38
N GLN A 138 21.44 -27.77 25.56
CA GLN A 138 21.86 -28.55 26.73
C GLN A 138 21.61 -30.04 26.56
N GLU A 139 20.48 -30.45 25.98
CA GLU A 139 20.18 -31.85 25.65
C GLU A 139 21.22 -32.43 24.66
N LEU A 140 21.54 -31.68 23.61
CA LEU A 140 22.55 -32.08 22.62
C LEU A 140 23.95 -32.16 23.24
N TRP A 141 24.32 -31.19 24.08
CA TRP A 141 25.60 -31.18 24.79
C TRP A 141 25.75 -32.40 25.73
N GLN A 142 24.69 -32.75 26.47
CA GLN A 142 24.71 -33.93 27.34
C GLN A 142 24.77 -35.23 26.56
N SER A 143 24.09 -35.32 25.41
CA SER A 143 24.16 -36.50 24.54
C SER A 143 25.56 -36.74 23.95
N GLN A 144 26.34 -35.68 23.72
CA GLN A 144 27.74 -35.79 23.28
C GLN A 144 28.71 -36.14 24.41
N GLN A 145 28.36 -35.93 25.68
CA GLN A 145 29.19 -36.32 26.82
C GLN A 145 28.96 -37.79 27.28
N GLN A 146 27.92 -38.45 26.76
CA GLN A 146 27.61 -39.86 27.04
C GLN A 146 28.07 -40.84 25.94
N GLN A 147 28.72 -40.34 24.87
CA GLN A 147 29.48 -41.12 23.89
C GLN A 147 30.98 -41.01 24.18
#